data_AF-A0A410W7V0-F1
#
_entry.id   AF-A0A410W7V0-F1
#
_cell.length_a   1.000
_cell.length_b   1.000
_cell.length_c   1.000
_cell.angle_alpha   90.00
_cell.angle_beta   90.00
_cell.angle_gamma   90.00
#
_symmetry.space_group_name_H-M   'P 1'
#
loop_
_entity.id
_entity.type
_entity.pdbx_description
1 polymer ?
#
loop_
_entity_poly.entity_id
_entity_poly.type
_entity_poly.pdbx_seq_one_letter_code
_entity_poly.pdbx_strand_id
1 'polypeptide(L)'
;MRYFYDTEFIEDGSTIELVSIGIVGEDGSEYYAVSTEANHQLANRWVRDNVLNKLPNPSNQAWKSRETIRREVLDFLTHHDDRPQLWAWVGAYDHVVLAQLWGDMRSMPRQLPHYTRELRQYWEMAGKPALPEVPAGNHDALVDARHNLEKFKACMRVLPLDAQNQFQSRA
;
A
#
# COMPACT_ATOMS: atom_id res chain seq x y z
N MET A 1 -11.14 -8.24 7.12
CA MET A 1 -11.01 -7.20 6.06
C MET A 1 -9.64 -7.26 5.40
N ARG A 2 -9.58 -7.18 4.07
CA ARG A 2 -8.36 -7.02 3.27
C ARG A 2 -8.11 -5.56 2.93
N TYR A 3 -6.85 -5.14 3.03
CA TYR A 3 -6.39 -3.80 2.67
C TYR A 3 -5.28 -3.90 1.62
N PHE A 4 -5.42 -3.09 0.57
CA PHE A 4 -4.49 -2.98 -0.54
C PHE A 4 -3.78 -1.66 -0.41
N TYR A 5 -2.45 -1.68 -0.41
CA TYR A 5 -1.69 -0.45 -0.25
C TYR A 5 -0.52 -0.37 -1.21
N ASP A 6 0.00 0.84 -1.33
CA ASP A 6 1.18 1.20 -2.09
C ASP A 6 1.87 2.36 -1.38
N THR A 7 3.18 2.47 -1.54
CA THR A 7 3.96 3.59 -1.02
C THR A 7 4.90 4.14 -2.07
N GLU A 8 4.99 5.47 -2.09
CA GLU A 8 6.04 6.16 -2.81
C GLU A 8 7.13 6.56 -1.83
N PHE A 9 8.38 6.38 -2.21
CA PHE A 9 9.53 6.63 -1.34
C PHE A 9 10.78 7.03 -2.11
N ILE A 10 11.73 7.62 -1.39
CA ILE A 10 13.10 7.86 -1.86
C ILE A 10 14.00 6.85 -1.16
N GLU A 11 14.74 6.05 -1.92
CA GLU A 11 15.69 5.07 -1.39
C GLU A 11 17.09 5.25 -1.99
N ASP A 12 18.11 4.87 -1.23
CA ASP A 12 19.53 5.02 -1.58
C ASP A 12 20.35 3.72 -1.35
N GLY A 13 19.66 2.58 -1.22
CA GLY A 13 20.25 1.31 -0.83
C GLY A 13 20.62 1.17 0.66
N SER A 14 20.43 2.22 1.48
CA SER A 14 20.65 2.18 2.93
C SER A 14 19.41 2.58 3.74
N THR A 15 18.67 3.56 3.25
CA THR A 15 17.46 4.10 3.87
C THR A 15 16.30 4.12 2.88
N ILE A 16 15.08 4.19 3.42
CA ILE A 16 13.86 4.34 2.63
C ILE A 16 13.02 5.44 3.28
N GLU A 17 12.95 6.60 2.62
CA GLU A 17 12.18 7.75 3.09
C GLU A 17 10.77 7.75 2.47
N LEU A 18 9.74 7.59 3.31
CA LEU A 18 8.35 7.69 2.89
C LEU A 18 8.05 9.07 2.27
N VAL A 19 7.62 9.08 1.01
CA VAL A 19 7.02 10.26 0.35
C VAL A 19 5.51 10.23 0.53
N SER A 20 4.82 9.16 0.14
CA SER A 20 3.36 9.05 0.30
C SER A 20 2.90 7.62 0.49
N ILE A 21 1.71 7.44 1.07
CA ILE A 21 1.08 6.14 1.29
C ILE A 21 -0.40 6.22 0.88
N GLY A 22 -0.85 5.23 0.11
CA GLY A 22 -2.25 5.02 -0.25
C GLY A 22 -2.71 3.66 0.23
N ILE A 23 -3.91 3.59 0.81
CA ILE A 23 -4.51 2.35 1.34
C ILE A 23 -5.98 2.31 0.92
N VAL A 24 -6.42 1.16 0.42
CA VAL A 24 -7.81 0.89 0.01
C VAL A 24 -8.30 -0.39 0.68
N GLY A 25 -9.41 -0.32 1.41
CA GLY A 25 -10.10 -1.49 1.95
C GLY A 25 -10.92 -2.21 0.86
N GLU A 26 -11.11 -3.52 1.00
CA GLU A 26 -12.00 -4.27 0.10
C GLU A 26 -13.47 -3.81 0.17
N ASP A 27 -13.85 -3.07 1.22
CA ASP A 27 -15.14 -2.40 1.40
C ASP A 27 -15.25 -1.03 0.68
N GLY A 28 -14.18 -0.57 0.04
CA GLY A 28 -14.12 0.72 -0.66
C GLY A 28 -13.71 1.91 0.21
N SER A 29 -13.36 1.69 1.48
CA SER A 29 -12.72 2.71 2.31
C SER A 29 -11.34 3.09 1.75
N GLU A 30 -10.96 4.36 1.90
CA GLU A 30 -9.69 4.87 1.36
C GLU A 30 -8.96 5.77 2.35
N TYR A 31 -7.65 5.67 2.34
CA TYR A 31 -6.74 6.54 3.07
C TYR A 31 -5.57 6.96 2.18
N TYR A 32 -5.21 8.23 2.23
CA TYR A 32 -4.06 8.77 1.52
C TYR A 32 -3.38 9.88 2.32
N ALA A 33 -2.05 9.85 2.35
CA ALA A 33 -1.26 10.90 2.95
C ALA A 33 0.10 11.06 2.27
N VAL A 34 0.61 12.29 2.29
CA VAL A 34 1.95 12.67 1.86
C VAL A 34 2.74 13.15 3.07
N SER A 35 3.94 12.62 3.25
CA SER A 35 4.82 12.98 4.36
C SER A 35 5.37 14.40 4.18
N THR A 36 5.18 15.26 5.17
CA THR A 36 5.85 16.58 5.23
C THR A 36 7.33 16.49 5.60
N GLU A 37 7.80 15.30 5.97
CA GLU A 37 9.15 15.07 6.49
C GLU A 37 10.09 14.46 5.44
N ALA A 38 9.59 14.08 4.26
CA ALA A 38 10.41 13.53 3.18
C ALA A 38 11.38 14.60 2.63
N ASN A 39 12.67 14.28 2.53
CA ASN A 39 13.61 15.20 1.92
C ASN A 39 13.61 15.04 0.38
N HIS A 40 12.70 15.75 -0.28
CA HIS A 40 12.56 15.71 -1.74
C HIS A 40 13.82 16.10 -2.52
N GLN A 41 14.82 16.74 -1.89
CA GLN A 41 16.09 17.06 -2.55
C GLN A 41 16.90 15.80 -2.88
N LEU A 42 16.70 14.72 -2.12
CA LEU A 42 17.35 13.42 -2.33
C LEU A 42 16.76 12.62 -3.50
N ALA A 43 15.59 13.04 -4.02
CA ALA A 43 14.94 12.35 -5.13
C ALA A 43 15.82 12.35 -6.38
N ASN A 44 16.03 11.16 -6.94
CA ASN A 44 16.64 11.01 -8.26
C ASN A 44 15.69 11.56 -9.35
N ARG A 45 16.19 11.64 -10.59
CA ARG A 45 15.41 12.18 -11.71
C ARG A 45 14.10 11.41 -11.94
N TRP A 46 14.13 10.09 -11.84
CA TRP A 46 12.96 9.25 -12.07
C TRP A 46 11.85 9.55 -11.05
N VAL A 47 12.20 9.65 -9.76
CA VAL A 47 11.25 9.98 -8.68
C VAL A 47 10.69 11.39 -8.86
N ARG A 48 11.52 12.36 -9.25
CA ARG A 48 11.03 13.73 -9.54
C ARG A 48 9.98 13.72 -10.66
N ASP A 49 10.32 13.09 -11.78
CA ASP A 49 9.51 13.13 -12.99
C ASP A 49 8.20 12.32 -12.83
N ASN A 50 8.25 11.19 -12.12
CA ASN A 50 7.13 10.26 -12.04
C ASN A 50 6.35 10.33 -10.73
N VAL A 51 6.93 10.77 -9.62
CA VAL A 51 6.27 10.78 -8.31
C VAL A 51 6.00 12.19 -7.85
N LEU A 52 7.06 13.01 -7.67
CA LEU A 52 6.92 14.31 -7.02
C LEU A 52 6.02 15.28 -7.80
N ASN A 53 6.06 15.22 -9.14
CA ASN A 53 5.20 16.04 -10.00
C ASN A 53 3.70 15.70 -9.91
N LYS A 54 3.35 14.55 -9.30
CA LYS A 54 1.96 14.11 -9.12
C LYS A 54 1.41 14.41 -7.73
N LEU A 55 2.27 14.84 -6.80
CA LEU A 55 1.85 15.14 -5.44
C LEU A 55 0.84 16.31 -5.44
N PRO A 56 -0.13 16.30 -4.51
CA PRO A 56 -1.10 17.37 -4.39
C PRO A 56 -0.43 18.69 -3.99
N ASN A 57 -1.12 19.81 -4.25
CA ASN A 57 -0.68 21.13 -3.82
C ASN A 57 -0.27 21.11 -2.32
N PRO A 58 0.84 21.77 -1.91
CA PRO A 58 1.31 21.78 -0.52
C PRO A 58 0.29 22.27 0.53
N SER A 59 -0.75 23.00 0.11
CA SER A 59 -1.87 23.41 0.98
C SER A 59 -2.95 22.33 1.19
N ASN A 60 -2.85 21.20 0.49
CA ASN A 60 -3.78 20.09 0.60
C ASN A 60 -3.64 19.39 1.97
N GLN A 61 -4.76 18.99 2.56
CA GLN A 61 -4.80 18.30 3.87
C GLN A 61 -4.17 16.90 3.87
N ALA A 62 -3.86 16.33 2.70
CA ALA A 62 -3.11 15.09 2.57
C ALA A 62 -1.67 15.21 3.07
N TRP A 63 -1.10 16.42 3.12
CA TRP A 63 0.22 16.66 3.68
C TRP A 63 0.20 16.56 5.20
N LYS A 64 0.91 15.59 5.76
CA LYS A 64 0.88 15.23 7.19
C LYS A 64 2.26 14.87 7.71
N SER A 65 2.49 15.12 9.01
CA SER A 65 3.67 14.59 9.71
C SER A 65 3.64 13.07 9.78
N ARG A 66 4.81 12.43 9.86
CA ARG A 66 4.92 10.96 10.03
C ARG A 66 4.18 10.48 11.27
N GLU A 67 4.19 11.28 12.33
CA GLU A 67 3.44 10.97 13.56
C GLU A 67 1.92 10.95 13.33
N THR A 68 1.40 11.89 12.53
CA THR A 68 -0.01 11.91 12.15
C THR A 68 -0.34 10.71 11.26
N ILE A 69 0.49 10.44 10.25
CA ILE A 69 0.33 9.30 9.35
C ILE A 69 0.33 7.99 10.14
N ARG A 70 1.28 7.80 11.07
CA ARG A 70 1.38 6.62 11.93
C ARG A 70 0.08 6.37 12.72
N ARG A 71 -0.48 7.41 13.33
CA ARG A 71 -1.74 7.32 14.09
C ARG A 71 -2.91 6.95 13.17
N GLU A 72 -3.09 7.71 12.09
CA GLU A 72 -4.24 7.54 11.21
C GLU A 72 -4.20 6.22 10.43
N VAL A 73 -3.02 5.75 10.03
CA VAL A 73 -2.85 4.42 9.41
C VAL A 73 -3.21 3.31 10.39
N LEU A 74 -2.80 3.42 11.67
CA LEU A 74 -3.20 2.45 12.68
C LEU A 74 -4.72 2.44 12.83
N ASP A 75 -5.30 3.61 13.07
CA ASP A 75 -6.74 3.77 13.27
C ASP A 75 -7.52 3.21 12.07
N PHE A 76 -7.10 3.54 10.83
CA PHE A 76 -7.71 3.06 9.60
C PHE A 76 -7.62 1.54 9.46
N LEU A 77 -6.43 0.95 9.63
CA LEU A 77 -6.25 -0.49 9.45
C LEU A 77 -6.95 -1.33 10.53
N THR A 78 -7.20 -0.75 11.71
CA THR A 78 -7.79 -1.45 12.85
C THR A 78 -9.19 -1.00 13.21
N HIS A 79 -9.89 -0.27 12.33
CA HIS A 79 -11.24 0.22 12.62
C HIS A 79 -12.30 -0.88 12.63
N HIS A 80 -12.00 -2.04 12.05
CA HIS A 80 -12.83 -3.24 12.08
C HIS A 80 -12.35 -4.20 13.18
N ASP A 81 -13.25 -4.98 13.76
CA ASP A 81 -12.93 -5.92 14.85
C ASP A 81 -12.02 -7.09 14.40
N ASP A 82 -11.98 -7.37 13.10
CA ASP A 82 -11.14 -8.41 12.53
C ASP A 82 -9.69 -7.96 12.35
N ARG A 83 -8.74 -8.89 12.50
CA ARG A 83 -7.34 -8.63 12.21
C ARG A 83 -7.14 -8.22 10.73
N PRO A 84 -6.48 -7.09 10.43
CA PRO A 84 -6.29 -6.63 9.06
C PRO A 84 -5.40 -7.57 8.25
N GLN A 85 -5.70 -7.68 6.96
CA GLN A 85 -4.90 -8.45 6.01
C GLN A 85 -4.28 -7.49 5.00
N LEU A 86 -2.96 -7.30 5.08
CA LEU A 86 -2.22 -6.40 4.21
C LEU A 86 -1.87 -7.11 2.89
N TRP A 87 -2.09 -6.41 1.78
CA TRP A 87 -1.75 -6.82 0.42
C TRP A 87 -1.07 -5.67 -0.31
N ALA A 88 0.01 -5.97 -1.03
CA ALA A 88 0.67 -5.03 -1.93
C ALA A 88 1.24 -5.79 -3.14
N TRP A 89 1.56 -5.05 -4.20
CA TRP A 89 2.13 -5.61 -5.42
C TRP A 89 3.64 -5.38 -5.45
N VAL A 90 4.43 -6.44 -5.29
CA VAL A 90 5.89 -6.38 -5.12
C VAL A 90 6.25 -5.57 -3.86
N GLY A 91 5.57 -5.86 -2.76
CA GLY A 91 5.45 -4.96 -1.60
C GLY A 91 6.57 -5.04 -0.56
N ALA A 92 7.77 -5.49 -0.93
CA ALA A 92 8.84 -5.74 0.05
C ALA A 92 9.31 -4.43 0.71
N TYR A 93 9.63 -3.41 -0.11
CA TYR A 93 10.03 -2.09 0.38
C TYR A 93 8.84 -1.39 1.03
N ASP A 94 7.64 -1.50 0.45
CA ASP A 94 6.41 -0.94 1.02
C ASP A 94 6.14 -1.44 2.44
N HIS A 95 6.38 -2.73 2.70
CA HIS A 95 6.23 -3.29 4.04
C HIS A 95 7.25 -2.70 5.02
N VAL A 96 8.51 -2.51 4.59
CA VAL A 96 9.54 -1.87 5.42
C VAL A 96 9.15 -0.43 5.73
N VAL A 97 8.74 0.34 4.72
CA VAL A 97 8.34 1.75 4.89
C VAL A 97 7.13 1.90 5.81
N LEU A 98 6.12 1.04 5.64
CA LEU A 98 4.96 0.97 6.53
C LEU A 98 5.41 0.67 7.97
N ALA A 99 6.19 -0.39 8.19
CA ALA A 99 6.67 -0.76 9.53
C ALA A 99 7.51 0.34 10.18
N GLN A 100 8.33 1.05 9.39
CA GLN A 100 9.16 2.18 9.85
C GLN A 100 8.35 3.40 10.31
N LEU A 101 7.04 3.48 10.06
CA LEU A 101 6.18 4.46 10.74
C LEU A 101 6.23 4.33 12.26
N TRP A 102 6.49 3.12 12.79
CA TRP A 102 6.66 2.87 14.22
C TRP A 102 8.12 2.73 14.66
N GLY A 103 9.08 2.98 13.76
CA GLY A 103 10.50 2.82 14.03
C GLY A 103 10.98 1.40 13.73
N ASP A 104 11.35 0.65 14.75
CA ASP A 104 11.80 -0.74 14.57
C ASP A 104 10.63 -1.74 14.62
N MET A 105 10.89 -2.98 14.19
CA MET A 105 9.87 -4.02 14.14
C MET A 105 9.33 -4.40 15.53
N ARG A 106 10.05 -4.09 16.63
CA ARG A 106 9.58 -4.35 18.01
C ARG A 106 8.48 -3.38 18.43
N SER A 107 8.47 -2.21 17.80
CA SER A 107 7.55 -1.11 18.08
C SER A 107 6.28 -1.16 17.22
N MET A 108 6.24 -2.06 16.21
CA MET A 108 5.07 -2.27 15.38
C MET A 108 3.87 -2.78 16.21
N PRO A 109 2.67 -2.19 16.07
CA PRO A 109 1.49 -2.61 16.84
C PRO A 109 1.15 -4.08 16.61
N ARG A 110 0.84 -4.81 17.69
CA ARG A 110 0.50 -6.25 17.64
C ARG A 110 -0.78 -6.52 16.84
N GLN A 111 -1.65 -5.52 16.74
CA GLN A 111 -2.87 -5.55 15.94
C GLN A 111 -2.55 -5.73 14.45
N LEU A 112 -1.42 -5.22 13.97
CA LEU A 112 -1.02 -5.32 12.58
C LEU A 112 -0.28 -6.64 12.30
N PRO A 113 -0.47 -7.24 11.11
CA PRO A 113 0.34 -8.38 10.69
C PRO A 113 1.78 -7.91 10.40
N HIS A 114 2.75 -8.71 10.82
CA HIS A 114 4.19 -8.46 10.59
C HIS A 114 4.66 -9.03 9.24
N TYR A 115 3.74 -9.06 8.27
CA TYR A 115 4.01 -9.43 6.89
C TYR A 115 2.93 -8.79 6.00
N THR A 116 3.29 -8.57 4.75
CA THR A 116 2.36 -8.21 3.68
C THR A 116 2.23 -9.40 2.74
N ARG A 117 0.99 -9.71 2.33
CA ARG A 117 0.73 -10.73 1.31
C ARG A 117 1.10 -10.17 -0.06
N GLU A 118 1.78 -10.99 -0.85
CA GLU A 118 2.31 -10.60 -2.15
C GLU A 118 1.28 -10.83 -3.26
N LEU A 119 0.71 -9.73 -3.77
CA LEU A 119 -0.33 -9.79 -4.81
C LEU A 119 0.24 -10.28 -6.15
N ARG A 120 1.49 -9.96 -6.48
CA ARG A 120 2.16 -10.46 -7.68
C ARG A 120 2.27 -11.98 -7.65
N GLN A 121 2.53 -12.56 -6.48
CA GLN A 121 2.60 -14.00 -6.27
C GLN A 121 1.22 -14.64 -6.42
N TYR A 122 0.19 -14.04 -5.82
CA TYR A 122 -1.19 -14.53 -5.99
C TYR A 122 -1.62 -14.50 -7.47
N TRP A 123 -1.25 -13.48 -8.23
CA TRP A 123 -1.50 -13.42 -9.67
C TRP A 123 -0.82 -14.56 -10.45
N GLU A 124 0.41 -14.96 -10.08
CA GLU A 124 1.06 -16.12 -10.69
C GLU A 124 0.35 -17.42 -10.34
N MET A 125 -0.01 -17.60 -9.07
CA MET A 125 -0.76 -18.78 -8.60
C MET A 125 -2.13 -18.89 -9.28
N ALA A 126 -2.76 -17.76 -9.59
CA ALA A 126 -4.02 -17.67 -10.31
C ALA A 126 -3.89 -17.97 -11.83
N GLY A 127 -2.70 -18.32 -12.33
CA GLY A 127 -2.48 -18.61 -13.74
C GLY A 127 -2.28 -17.37 -14.61
N LYS A 128 -1.86 -16.24 -14.02
CA LYS A 128 -1.61 -14.97 -14.71
C LYS A 128 -2.82 -14.45 -15.52
N PRO A 129 -4.01 -14.33 -14.90
CA PRO A 129 -5.19 -13.83 -15.61
C PRO A 129 -4.94 -12.41 -16.16
N ALA A 130 -5.69 -12.04 -17.21
CA ALA A 130 -5.64 -10.68 -17.73
C ALA A 130 -5.96 -9.66 -16.63
N LEU A 131 -5.08 -8.67 -16.49
CA LEU A 131 -5.23 -7.58 -15.52
C LEU A 131 -5.93 -6.37 -16.16
N PRO A 132 -6.53 -5.48 -15.35
CA PRO A 132 -7.01 -4.19 -15.83
C PRO A 132 -5.88 -3.39 -16.48
N GLU A 133 -6.22 -2.47 -17.37
CA GLU A 133 -5.23 -1.52 -17.90
C GLU A 133 -4.61 -0.69 -16.76
N VAL A 134 -3.33 -0.36 -16.92
CA VAL A 134 -2.64 0.51 -15.96
C VAL A 134 -3.35 1.87 -15.96
N PRO A 135 -3.76 2.40 -14.80
CA PRO A 135 -4.52 3.63 -14.73
C PRO A 135 -3.68 4.82 -15.16
N ALA A 136 -4.34 5.84 -15.69
CA ALA A 136 -3.72 7.16 -15.80
C ALA A 136 -3.40 7.68 -14.39
N GLY A 137 -2.18 8.19 -14.20
CA GLY A 137 -1.73 8.69 -12.90
C GLY A 137 -1.10 7.64 -11.98
N ASN A 138 -0.67 6.49 -12.51
CA ASN A 138 0.23 5.57 -11.78
C ASN A 138 1.44 6.31 -11.20
N HIS A 139 2.06 5.78 -10.15
CA HIS A 139 3.01 6.49 -9.27
C HIS A 139 2.37 7.59 -8.41
N ASP A 140 1.07 7.47 -8.19
CA ASP A 140 0.32 8.05 -7.08
C ASP A 140 -0.13 6.87 -6.22
N ALA A 141 0.32 6.85 -4.96
CA ALA A 141 0.13 5.69 -4.09
C ALA A 141 -1.35 5.30 -3.89
N LEU A 142 -2.30 6.24 -3.93
CA LEU A 142 -3.72 5.91 -3.82
C LEU A 142 -4.25 5.31 -5.13
N VAL A 143 -3.84 5.85 -6.27
CA VAL A 143 -4.17 5.28 -7.59
C VAL A 143 -3.66 3.84 -7.70
N ASP A 144 -2.43 3.60 -7.27
CA ASP A 144 -1.81 2.26 -7.33
C ASP A 144 -2.43 1.30 -6.31
N ALA A 145 -2.79 1.76 -5.10
CA ALA A 145 -3.54 0.96 -4.13
C ALA A 145 -4.93 0.55 -4.65
N ARG A 146 -5.66 1.45 -5.33
CA ARG A 146 -6.93 1.12 -6.01
C ARG A 146 -6.70 0.07 -7.10
N HIS A 147 -5.64 0.22 -7.89
CA HIS A 147 -5.30 -0.74 -8.92
C HIS A 147 -4.90 -2.10 -8.34
N ASN A 148 -4.25 -2.14 -7.17
CA ASN A 148 -3.99 -3.37 -6.43
C ASN A 148 -5.28 -4.12 -6.07
N LEU A 149 -6.33 -3.42 -5.59
CA LEU A 149 -7.64 -4.03 -5.35
C LEU A 149 -8.24 -4.62 -6.65
N GLU A 150 -8.17 -3.91 -7.77
CA GLU A 150 -8.72 -4.41 -9.04
C GLU A 150 -7.93 -5.62 -9.59
N LYS A 151 -6.60 -5.63 -9.47
CA LYS A 151 -5.76 -6.80 -9.78
C LYS A 151 -6.13 -8.00 -8.90
N PHE A 152 -6.39 -7.77 -7.61
CA PHE A 152 -6.85 -8.82 -6.70
C PHE A 152 -8.22 -9.37 -7.10
N LYS A 153 -9.19 -8.51 -7.44
CA LYS A 153 -10.50 -8.93 -7.96
C LYS A 153 -10.36 -9.76 -9.24
N ALA A 154 -9.43 -9.41 -10.13
CA ALA A 154 -9.15 -10.21 -11.32
C ALA A 154 -8.67 -11.63 -10.98
N CYS A 155 -7.79 -11.77 -9.99
CA CYS A 155 -7.32 -13.07 -9.50
C CYS A 155 -8.44 -13.86 -8.81
N MET A 156 -9.25 -13.22 -7.97
CA MET A 156 -10.39 -13.84 -7.26
C MET A 156 -11.43 -14.48 -8.20
N ARG A 157 -11.59 -13.96 -9.42
CA ARG A 157 -12.52 -14.54 -10.42
C ARG A 157 -12.09 -15.93 -10.89
N VAL A 158 -10.79 -16.19 -10.95
CA VAL A 158 -10.24 -17.46 -11.48
C VAL A 158 -9.70 -18.37 -10.38
N LEU A 159 -9.25 -17.82 -9.26
CA LEU A 159 -8.73 -18.56 -8.11
C LEU A 159 -9.33 -18.00 -6.80
N PRO A 160 -10.61 -18.29 -6.50
CA PRO A 160 -11.30 -17.70 -5.35
C PRO A 160 -10.68 -18.13 -4.02
N LEU A 161 -10.55 -17.15 -3.13
CA LEU A 161 -10.05 -17.34 -1.76
C LEU A 161 -11.15 -17.02 -0.73
N ASP A 162 -11.21 -17.78 0.35
CA ASP A 162 -12.08 -17.48 1.48
C ASP A 162 -11.58 -16.27 2.31
N ALA A 163 -12.30 -15.93 3.37
CA ALA A 163 -11.95 -14.82 4.26
C ALA A 163 -10.58 -15.01 4.96
N GLN A 164 -10.08 -16.24 5.06
CA GLN A 164 -8.78 -16.61 5.63
C GLN A 164 -7.69 -16.74 4.55
N ASN A 165 -8.03 -16.46 3.29
CA ASN A 165 -7.21 -16.62 2.09
C ASN A 165 -6.84 -18.07 1.76
N GLN A 166 -7.70 -19.02 2.11
CA GLN A 166 -7.59 -20.41 1.65
C GLN A 166 -8.33 -20.58 0.33
N PHE A 167 -7.79 -21.42 -0.55
CA PHE A 167 -8.45 -21.74 -1.82
C PHE A 167 -9.80 -22.40 -1.57
N GLN A 168 -10.84 -21.89 -2.22
CA GLN A 168 -12.14 -22.55 -2.27
C GLN A 168 -12.29 -23.28 -3.61
N SER A 169 -12.30 -24.62 -3.57
CA SER A 169 -12.73 -25.38 -4.74
C SER A 169 -14.17 -25.01 -5.07
N ARG A 170 -14.46 -24.67 -6.33
CA ARG A 170 -15.84 -24.59 -6.78
C ARG A 170 -16.46 -25.99 -6.62
N ALA A 171 -17.48 -26.09 -5.77
CA ALA A 171 -18.29 -27.29 -5.63
C ALA A 171 -19.05 -27.57 -6.93
#